data_AF-A0A7W1TR67-F1
#
_entry.id   AF-A0A7W1TR67-F1
#
_cell.length_a   1.000
_cell.length_b   1.000
_cell.length_c   1.000
_cell.angle_alpha   90.00
_cell.angle_beta   90.00
_cell.angle_gamma   90.00
#
_symmetry.space_group_name_H-M   'P 1'
#
loop_
_entity.id
_entity.type
_entity.pdbx_description
1 polymer ?
#
loop_
_entity_poly.entity_id
_entity_poly.type
_entity_poly.pdbx_seq_one_letter_code
_entity_poly.pdbx_strand_id
1 'polypeptide(L)'
;VPPVPKTLVVQTATVVNAHGSTVRIAPGPTNERLRLALEIYEDAGYPRHYGAGLFELAPHQLIVDLATRQVTADGKVLPFQWEPRHAGRYWAALWVYQGQTLLQRLPLFRFTDDGKTVSGLERLPTNAAFVALPVPATAQNGHFGAATAITGTTWLGAAPGKRAQLSVWWRALGPTPPLLVTAQLLDAADHKWAQWDGVLGGDATPSGSWTSDQVIRQDIPLQLDPHTPPGHYRLLIRVYHPENGTPVPFSLTNDSPSSGDLVLSEVINNK
;
A
#
# COMPACT_ATOMS: atom_id res chain seq x y z
N VAL A 1 12.11 -16.32 18.77
CA VAL A 1 11.84 -14.87 18.84
C VAL A 1 11.15 -14.49 17.53
N PRO A 2 9.94 -13.94 17.52
CA PRO A 2 9.32 -13.47 16.27
C PRO A 2 10.28 -12.47 15.59
N PRO A 3 10.35 -12.43 14.25
CA PRO A 3 11.22 -11.49 13.56
C PRO A 3 10.89 -10.07 14.03
N VAL A 4 11.92 -9.33 14.44
CA VAL A 4 11.76 -7.94 14.89
C VAL A 4 11.19 -7.14 13.72
N PRO A 5 10.12 -6.36 13.91
CA PRO A 5 9.55 -5.57 12.83
C PRO A 5 10.61 -4.61 12.28
N LYS A 6 10.80 -4.61 10.95
CA LYS A 6 11.60 -3.59 10.29
C LYS A 6 10.96 -2.23 10.58
N THR A 7 11.72 -1.28 11.12
CA THR A 7 11.17 0.02 11.55
C THR A 7 11.79 1.15 10.74
N LEU A 8 10.95 1.99 10.15
CA LEU A 8 11.32 3.19 9.41
C LEU A 8 11.05 4.43 10.25
N VAL A 9 11.98 5.38 10.29
CA VAL A 9 11.72 6.71 10.88
C VAL A 9 11.21 7.65 9.79
N VAL A 10 10.11 8.34 10.01
CA VAL A 10 9.61 9.42 9.14
C VAL A 10 9.62 10.71 9.94
N GLN A 11 10.48 11.66 9.55
CA GLN A 11 10.59 12.96 10.20
C GLN A 11 9.75 13.99 9.44
N THR A 12 9.13 14.90 10.20
CA THR A 12 8.34 16.01 9.67
C THR A 12 8.73 17.31 10.36
N ALA A 13 8.90 18.38 9.58
CA ALA A 13 9.04 19.73 10.10
C ALA A 13 7.95 20.63 9.50
N THR A 14 6.99 21.01 10.33
CA THR A 14 5.83 21.83 9.94
C THR A 14 6.04 23.27 10.37
N VAL A 15 5.88 24.20 9.43
CA VAL A 15 5.80 25.64 9.68
C VAL A 15 4.43 26.11 9.21
N VAL A 16 3.72 26.86 10.05
CA VAL A 16 2.43 27.46 9.73
C VAL A 16 2.60 28.96 9.50
N ASN A 17 1.82 29.54 8.58
CA ASN A 17 1.75 30.97 8.32
C ASN A 17 0.28 31.43 8.17
N ALA A 18 0.03 32.67 7.74
CA ALA A 18 -1.32 33.21 7.65
C ALA A 18 -2.24 32.51 6.62
N HIS A 19 -1.67 31.81 5.63
CA HIS A 19 -2.41 31.26 4.49
C HIS A 19 -2.31 29.73 4.37
N GLY A 20 -1.50 29.08 5.21
CA GLY A 20 -1.30 27.64 5.13
C GLY A 20 -0.03 27.15 5.83
N SER A 21 0.53 26.07 5.30
CA SER A 21 1.68 25.41 5.92
C SER A 21 2.70 24.91 4.92
N THR A 22 3.97 24.97 5.31
CA THR A 22 5.06 24.25 4.66
C THR A 22 5.45 23.06 5.54
N VAL A 23 5.50 21.87 4.96
CA VAL A 23 5.90 20.63 5.64
C VAL A 23 7.08 20.01 4.92
N ARG A 24 8.21 19.86 5.61
CA ARG A 24 9.34 19.06 5.12
C ARG A 24 9.20 17.64 5.62
N ILE A 25 9.28 16.66 4.72
CA ILE A 25 9.24 15.23 5.02
C ILE A 25 10.62 14.66 4.75
N ALA A 26 11.15 13.89 5.71
CA ALA A 26 12.41 13.19 5.56
C ALA A 26 12.26 11.75 6.09
N PRO A 27 12.03 10.76 5.19
CA PRO A 27 12.05 9.36 5.58
C PRO A 27 13.49 8.87 5.77
N GLY A 28 13.68 7.90 6.67
CA GLY A 28 14.90 7.10 6.74
C GLY A 28 15.10 6.25 5.47
N PRO A 29 16.29 5.66 5.29
CA PRO A 29 16.56 4.82 4.13
C PRO A 29 15.67 3.58 4.13
N THR A 30 15.03 3.31 2.99
CA THR A 30 14.29 2.08 2.74
C THR A 30 14.26 1.79 1.26
N ASN A 31 14.26 0.51 0.90
CA ASN A 31 13.98 0.04 -0.45
C ASN A 31 12.50 -0.32 -0.65
N GLU A 32 11.69 -0.25 0.41
CA GLU A 32 10.25 -0.48 0.30
C GLU A 32 9.55 0.72 -0.31
N ARG A 33 8.73 0.44 -1.33
CA ARG A 33 7.82 1.41 -1.92
C ARG A 33 6.62 1.61 -0.99
N LEU A 34 6.61 2.75 -0.31
CA LEU A 34 5.53 3.19 0.58
C LEU A 34 4.79 4.38 -0.04
N ARG A 35 3.55 4.58 0.39
CA ARG A 35 2.71 5.69 -0.06
C ARG A 35 2.40 6.62 1.10
N LEU A 36 2.32 7.90 0.80
CA LEU A 36 1.79 8.93 1.66
C LEU A 36 0.43 9.38 1.15
N ALA A 37 -0.49 9.65 2.06
CA ALA A 37 -1.62 10.53 1.79
C ALA A 37 -1.53 11.77 2.68
N LEU A 38 -1.68 12.95 2.10
CA LEU A 38 -2.09 14.12 2.88
C LEU A 38 -3.61 14.11 2.95
N GLU A 39 -4.16 14.17 4.15
CA GLU A 39 -5.61 14.13 4.36
C GLU A 39 -6.07 15.27 5.27
N ILE A 40 -7.24 15.85 4.98
CA ILE A 40 -7.91 16.86 5.81
C ILE A 40 -9.17 16.27 6.42
N TYR A 41 -9.30 16.48 7.73
CA TYR A 41 -10.41 16.01 8.55
C TYR A 41 -11.03 17.17 9.33
N GLU A 42 -12.34 17.10 9.56
CA GLU A 42 -13.02 17.96 10.53
C GLU A 42 -12.83 17.42 11.96
N ASP A 43 -12.51 18.32 12.88
CA ASP A 43 -12.43 18.10 14.32
C ASP A 43 -13.86 18.08 14.93
N ALA A 44 -14.59 17.02 14.58
CA ALA A 44 -15.93 16.72 15.09
C ALA A 44 -15.89 15.43 15.94
N GLY A 45 -17.00 15.12 16.65
CA GLY A 45 -17.09 13.91 17.49
C GLY A 45 -16.80 12.60 16.75
N TYR A 46 -17.01 12.57 15.43
CA TYR A 46 -16.40 11.59 14.52
C TYR A 46 -15.67 12.34 13.41
N PRO A 47 -14.36 12.08 13.19
CA PRO A 47 -13.60 12.78 12.17
C PRO A 47 -14.18 12.50 10.79
N ARG A 48 -14.67 13.55 10.13
CA ARG A 48 -15.17 13.48 8.75
C ARG A 48 -14.04 13.79 7.80
N HIS A 49 -13.84 12.94 6.80
CA HIS A 49 -12.81 13.08 5.78
C HIS A 49 -13.30 14.02 4.66
N TYR A 50 -12.49 15.01 4.28
CA TYR A 50 -12.86 16.01 3.28
C TYR A 50 -11.98 15.99 2.02
N GLY A 51 -10.80 15.40 2.09
CA GLY A 51 -9.90 15.33 0.93
C GLY A 51 -8.64 14.56 1.25
N ALA A 52 -8.16 13.81 0.26
CA ALA A 52 -6.92 13.03 0.31
C ALA A 52 -6.10 13.24 -0.97
N GLY A 53 -4.79 13.36 -0.82
CA GLY A 53 -3.84 13.46 -1.93
C GLY A 53 -2.74 12.44 -1.75
N LEU A 54 -2.63 11.48 -2.66
CA LEU A 54 -1.70 10.35 -2.59
C LEU A 54 -0.42 10.63 -3.39
N PHE A 55 0.72 10.26 -2.82
CA PHE A 55 2.05 10.37 -3.43
C PHE A 55 3.02 9.36 -2.82
N GLU A 56 4.22 9.22 -3.39
CA GLU A 56 5.24 8.31 -2.88
C GLU A 56 5.82 8.82 -1.55
N LEU A 57 6.25 7.91 -0.66
CA LEU A 57 7.13 8.29 0.44
C LEU A 57 8.54 8.57 -0.08
N ALA A 58 8.89 9.85 -0.23
CA ALA A 58 10.24 10.31 -0.49
C ALA A 58 10.51 11.60 0.31
N PRO A 59 11.76 12.10 0.32
CA PRO A 59 12.02 13.46 0.78
C PRO A 59 11.21 14.45 -0.06
N HIS A 60 10.34 15.22 0.60
CA HIS A 60 9.45 16.18 -0.06
C HIS A 60 9.40 17.47 0.72
N GLN A 61 9.26 18.58 0.00
CA GLN A 61 8.69 19.81 0.54
C GLN A 61 7.24 19.92 0.08
N LEU A 62 6.32 19.80 1.02
CA LEU A 62 4.91 20.06 0.80
C LEU A 62 4.57 21.50 1.13
N ILE A 63 3.75 22.11 0.29
CA ILE A 63 3.10 23.39 0.56
C ILE A 63 1.60 23.16 0.51
N VAL A 64 0.93 23.36 1.64
CA VAL A 64 -0.52 23.33 1.76
C VAL A 64 -1.01 24.77 1.82
N ASP A 65 -1.54 25.26 0.71
CA ASP A 65 -2.14 26.58 0.61
C ASP A 65 -3.65 26.46 0.86
N LEU A 66 -4.09 26.95 2.02
CA LEU A 66 -5.49 26.85 2.44
C LEU A 66 -6.35 27.95 1.80
N ALA A 67 -5.75 29.03 1.28
CA ALA A 67 -6.48 30.09 0.58
C ALA A 67 -6.85 29.66 -0.83
N THR A 68 -5.91 29.05 -1.57
CA THR A 68 -6.17 28.51 -2.92
C THR A 68 -6.69 27.07 -2.90
N ARG A 69 -6.68 26.42 -1.73
CA ARG A 69 -7.02 25.01 -1.52
C ARG A 69 -6.20 24.06 -2.38
N GLN A 70 -4.95 24.44 -2.62
CA GLN A 70 -4.01 23.65 -3.40
C GLN A 70 -2.92 23.08 -2.51
N VAL A 71 -2.47 21.89 -2.88
CA VAL A 71 -1.30 21.28 -2.27
C VAL A 71 -0.29 21.03 -3.36
N THR A 72 0.95 21.41 -3.11
CA THR A 72 2.08 21.05 -3.98
C THR A 72 3.07 20.19 -3.23
N ALA A 73 3.66 19.22 -3.94
CA ALA A 73 4.83 18.47 -3.52
C ALA A 73 5.96 18.78 -4.49
N ASP A 74 7.04 19.37 -3.98
CA ASP A 74 8.21 19.79 -4.79
C ASP A 74 7.83 20.63 -6.02
N GLY A 75 6.87 21.54 -5.83
CA GLY A 75 6.36 22.44 -6.87
C GLY A 75 5.34 21.82 -7.83
N LYS A 76 5.03 20.52 -7.72
CA LYS A 76 3.97 19.88 -8.51
C LYS A 76 2.67 19.87 -7.73
N VAL A 77 1.58 20.33 -8.34
CA VAL A 77 0.24 20.26 -7.74
C VAL A 77 -0.17 18.80 -7.58
N LEU A 78 -0.55 18.42 -6.36
CA LEU A 78 -1.14 17.12 -6.06
C LEU A 78 -2.62 17.12 -6.44
N PRO A 79 -3.17 15.99 -6.91
CA PRO A 79 -4.62 15.83 -7.13
C PRO A 79 -5.33 15.77 -5.76
N PHE A 80 -5.49 16.93 -5.16
CA PHE A 80 -6.04 17.14 -3.83
C PHE A 80 -7.16 18.15 -3.90
N GLN A 81 -8.35 17.75 -3.47
CA GLN A 81 -9.51 18.64 -3.39
C GLN A 81 -10.13 18.48 -2.01
N TRP A 82 -10.41 19.60 -1.34
CA TRP A 82 -11.27 19.62 -0.17
C TRP A 82 -12.19 20.82 -0.25
N GLU A 83 -13.44 20.63 0.15
CA GLU A 83 -14.42 21.71 0.29
C GLU A 83 -15.18 21.50 1.60
N PRO A 84 -15.00 22.40 2.60
CA PRO A 84 -15.76 22.33 3.84
C PRO A 84 -17.25 22.55 3.54
N ARG A 85 -18.10 21.71 4.12
CA ARG A 85 -19.57 21.81 3.94
C ARG A 85 -20.21 22.84 4.86
N HIS A 86 -19.50 23.24 5.90
CA HIS A 86 -19.92 24.20 6.92
C HIS A 86 -18.71 24.77 7.63
N ALA A 87 -18.92 25.86 8.35
CA ALA A 87 -17.90 26.41 9.21
C ALA A 87 -17.54 25.41 10.31
N GLY A 88 -16.24 25.19 10.50
CA GLY A 88 -15.77 24.18 11.43
C GLY A 88 -14.28 24.27 11.68
N ARG A 89 -13.82 23.41 12.58
CA ARG A 89 -12.40 23.21 12.85
C ARG A 89 -11.93 21.97 12.10
N TYR A 90 -10.74 22.05 11.54
CA TYR A 90 -10.14 21.03 10.70
C TYR A 90 -8.70 20.76 11.13
N TRP A 91 -8.18 19.61 10.73
CA TRP A 91 -6.79 19.26 10.90
C TRP A 91 -6.28 18.46 9.70
N ALA A 92 -5.00 18.65 9.39
CA ALA A 92 -4.31 17.96 8.32
C ALA A 92 -3.36 16.91 8.91
N ALA A 93 -3.27 15.75 8.27
CA ALA A 93 -2.34 14.69 8.65
C ALA A 93 -1.69 14.03 7.43
N LEU A 94 -0.47 13.53 7.63
CA LEU A 94 0.13 12.56 6.72
C LEU A 94 -0.19 11.14 7.16
N TRP A 95 -0.60 10.31 6.22
CA TRP A 95 -0.93 8.90 6.43
C TRP A 95 0.10 8.07 5.66
N VAL A 96 0.77 7.15 6.35
CA VAL A 96 1.81 6.29 5.76
C VAL A 96 1.21 4.92 5.50
N TYR A 97 1.24 4.47 4.25
CA TYR A 97 0.69 3.19 3.82
C TYR A 97 1.79 2.27 3.27
N GLN A 98 1.64 0.97 3.53
CA GLN A 98 2.34 -0.11 2.83
C GLN A 98 1.28 -1.02 2.21
N GLY A 99 1.29 -1.16 0.88
CA GLY A 99 0.14 -1.73 0.18
C GLY A 99 -1.12 -0.92 0.49
N GLN A 100 -2.21 -1.60 0.88
CA GLN A 100 -3.46 -0.99 1.33
C GLN A 100 -3.52 -0.79 2.85
N THR A 101 -2.49 -1.23 3.59
CA THR A 101 -2.46 -1.15 5.04
C THR A 101 -1.95 0.22 5.48
N LEU A 102 -2.74 0.92 6.29
CA LEU A 102 -2.30 2.12 6.99
C LEU A 102 -1.39 1.73 8.16
N LEU A 103 -0.19 2.29 8.19
CA LEU A 103 0.82 2.00 9.21
C LEU A 103 0.92 3.11 10.25
N GLN A 104 0.79 4.37 9.84
CA GLN A 104 1.00 5.50 10.74
C GLN A 104 0.22 6.74 10.29
N ARG A 105 -0.15 7.58 11.26
CA ARG A 105 -0.71 8.91 11.04
C ARG A 105 0.15 9.96 11.74
N LEU A 106 0.50 11.03 11.03
CA LEU A 106 1.31 12.13 11.53
C LEU A 106 0.47 13.42 11.46
N PRO A 107 -0.19 13.84 12.54
CA PRO A 107 -0.91 15.11 12.58
C PRO A 107 0.05 16.28 12.34
N LEU A 108 -0.29 17.17 11.43
CA LEU A 108 0.59 18.26 11.00
C LEU A 108 0.20 19.60 11.62
N PHE A 109 -1.03 20.03 11.40
CA PHE A 109 -1.56 21.32 11.87
C PHE A 109 -3.09 21.27 11.94
N ARG A 110 -3.67 22.22 12.68
CA ARG A 110 -5.12 22.46 12.81
C ARG A 110 -5.47 23.87 12.38
N PHE A 111 -6.72 24.08 11.98
CA PHE A 111 -7.23 25.35 11.50
C PHE A 111 -8.75 25.45 11.61
N THR A 112 -9.30 26.64 11.48
CA THR A 112 -10.74 26.90 11.33
C THR A 112 -10.99 27.39 9.92
N ASP A 113 -12.03 26.88 9.27
CA ASP A 113 -12.45 27.31 7.94
C ASP A 113 -13.98 27.52 7.95
N ASP A 114 -14.44 28.70 7.55
CA ASP A 114 -15.86 29.05 7.43
C ASP A 114 -16.42 28.93 6.00
N GLY A 115 -15.60 28.43 5.07
CA GLY A 115 -15.87 28.35 3.64
C GLY A 115 -15.39 29.56 2.85
N LYS A 116 -15.08 30.68 3.53
CA LYS A 116 -14.59 31.94 2.93
C LYS A 116 -13.22 32.35 3.47
N THR A 117 -12.99 32.15 4.76
CA THR A 117 -11.79 32.58 5.48
C THR A 117 -11.24 31.44 6.34
N VAL A 118 -9.92 31.31 6.32
CA VAL A 118 -9.17 30.40 7.17
C VAL A 118 -8.55 31.17 8.32
N SER A 119 -8.63 30.63 9.54
CA SER A 119 -8.08 31.24 10.74
C SER A 119 -7.62 30.18 11.75
N GLY A 120 -7.03 30.61 12.88
CA GLY A 120 -6.66 29.70 13.96
C GLY A 120 -5.63 28.64 13.57
N LEU A 121 -4.74 28.96 12.62
CA LEU A 121 -3.71 28.04 12.14
C LEU A 121 -2.70 27.73 13.24
N GLU A 122 -2.57 26.44 13.58
CA GLU A 122 -1.70 26.01 14.66
C GLU A 122 -0.99 24.71 14.31
N ARG A 123 0.31 24.68 14.51
CA ARG A 123 1.14 23.49 14.33
C ARG A 123 0.82 22.44 15.39
N LEU A 124 0.63 21.19 14.99
CA LEU A 124 0.56 20.05 15.90
C LEU A 124 1.98 19.50 16.16
N PRO A 125 2.32 19.05 17.38
CA PRO A 125 3.68 18.74 17.80
C PRO A 125 4.21 17.38 17.30
N THR A 126 4.06 17.10 16.00
CA THR A 126 4.61 15.87 15.39
C THR A 126 5.88 16.19 14.63
N ASN A 127 7.00 15.68 15.13
CA ASN A 127 8.33 15.96 14.57
C ASN A 127 8.93 14.72 13.90
N ALA A 128 8.53 13.53 14.37
CA ALA A 128 8.94 12.25 13.84
C ALA A 128 7.95 11.16 14.25
N ALA A 129 7.85 10.12 13.44
CA ALA A 129 7.15 8.89 13.79
C ALA A 129 8.01 7.67 13.44
N PHE A 130 7.94 6.66 14.31
CA PHE A 130 8.43 5.33 14.00
C PHE A 130 7.31 4.55 13.31
N VAL A 131 7.62 4.00 12.14
CA VAL A 131 6.69 3.25 11.30
C VAL A 131 7.18 1.81 11.27
N ALA A 132 6.48 0.93 11.99
CA ALA A 132 6.72 -0.49 11.91
C ALA A 132 6.20 -1.02 10.57
N LEU A 133 7.09 -1.59 9.77
CA LEU A 133 6.79 -2.19 8.48
C LEU A 133 6.42 -3.66 8.70
N PRO A 134 5.20 -4.07 8.31
CA PRO A 134 4.83 -5.47 8.28
C PRO A 134 5.85 -6.28 7.48
N VAL A 135 6.29 -7.37 8.09
CA VAL A 135 7.13 -8.39 7.47
C VAL A 135 6.25 -9.57 7.05
N PRO A 136 6.61 -10.30 5.97
CA PRO A 136 5.86 -11.47 5.56
C PRO A 136 5.86 -12.54 6.67
N ALA A 137 4.72 -13.21 6.87
CA ALA A 137 4.60 -14.31 7.82
C ALA A 137 5.38 -15.56 7.35
N THR A 138 5.46 -15.74 6.03
CA THR A 138 6.22 -16.82 5.39
C THR A 138 7.22 -16.20 4.43
N ALA A 139 8.50 -16.42 4.66
CA ALA A 139 9.54 -16.04 3.71
C ALA A 139 9.41 -16.90 2.44
N GLN A 140 9.62 -16.28 1.28
CA GLN A 140 9.68 -16.96 -0.01
C GLN A 140 11.04 -16.68 -0.63
N ASN A 141 11.57 -17.68 -1.33
CA ASN A 141 12.81 -17.55 -2.09
C ASN A 141 12.50 -18.00 -3.52
N GLY A 142 11.69 -17.20 -4.23
CA GLY A 142 11.20 -17.53 -5.55
C GLY A 142 11.44 -16.41 -6.56
N HIS A 143 11.53 -16.77 -7.83
CA HIS A 143 11.76 -15.87 -8.94
C HIS A 143 10.73 -16.08 -10.04
N PHE A 144 10.18 -14.99 -10.57
CA PHE A 144 9.43 -14.95 -11.81
C PHE A 144 10.31 -14.32 -12.88
N GLY A 145 10.91 -15.16 -13.71
CA GLY A 145 11.94 -14.76 -14.67
C GLY A 145 13.18 -14.17 -13.97
N ALA A 146 13.95 -13.38 -14.72
CA ALA A 146 15.20 -12.79 -14.21
C ALA A 146 15.02 -11.50 -13.40
N ALA A 147 13.91 -10.78 -13.60
CA ALA A 147 13.74 -9.41 -13.11
C ALA A 147 12.87 -9.28 -11.85
N THR A 148 12.11 -10.32 -11.49
CA THR A 148 11.15 -10.26 -10.37
C THR A 148 11.36 -11.41 -9.41
N ALA A 149 11.48 -11.11 -8.13
CA ALA A 149 11.47 -12.08 -7.05
C ALA A 149 10.21 -11.94 -6.20
N ILE A 150 9.77 -13.05 -5.64
CA ILE A 150 8.81 -13.12 -4.53
C ILE A 150 9.59 -13.46 -3.26
N THR A 151 9.54 -12.56 -2.28
CA THR A 151 10.37 -12.63 -1.06
C THR A 151 9.57 -13.03 0.17
N GLY A 152 8.24 -12.98 0.09
CA GLY A 152 7.40 -13.40 1.19
C GLY A 152 5.91 -13.31 0.91
N THR A 153 5.14 -14.06 1.69
CA THR A 153 3.68 -14.05 1.68
C THR A 153 3.11 -14.01 3.09
N THR A 154 1.92 -13.45 3.21
CA THR A 154 1.07 -13.55 4.38
C THR A 154 -0.35 -13.85 3.92
N TRP A 155 -0.94 -14.92 4.42
CA TRP A 155 -2.34 -15.25 4.20
C TRP A 155 -3.15 -14.95 5.45
N LEU A 156 -4.14 -14.06 5.35
CA LEU A 156 -4.99 -13.65 6.46
C LEU A 156 -6.43 -14.06 6.21
N GLY A 157 -6.79 -15.20 6.81
CA GLY A 157 -8.14 -15.69 6.92
C GLY A 157 -8.69 -16.28 5.63
N ALA A 158 -9.47 -17.35 5.76
CA ALA A 158 -10.24 -17.93 4.68
C ALA A 158 -11.55 -18.42 5.29
N ALA A 159 -12.67 -17.90 4.81
CA ALA A 159 -13.99 -18.34 5.23
C ALA A 159 -14.96 -18.22 4.05
N PRO A 160 -15.92 -19.14 3.90
CA PRO A 160 -16.88 -19.11 2.80
C PRO A 160 -17.64 -17.78 2.75
N GLY A 161 -17.73 -17.20 1.56
CA GLY A 161 -18.43 -15.92 1.33
C GLY A 161 -17.74 -14.69 1.91
N LYS A 162 -16.55 -14.83 2.52
CA LYS A 162 -15.76 -13.72 3.05
C LYS A 162 -14.59 -13.39 2.12
N ARG A 163 -14.11 -12.16 2.23
CA ARG A 163 -12.88 -11.73 1.60
C ARG A 163 -11.69 -12.20 2.43
N ALA A 164 -10.87 -13.06 1.84
CA ALA A 164 -9.54 -13.38 2.32
C ALA A 164 -8.53 -12.35 1.81
N GLN A 165 -7.44 -12.16 2.56
CA GLN A 165 -6.37 -11.25 2.18
C GLN A 165 -5.06 -12.02 2.01
N LEU A 166 -4.55 -12.06 0.78
CA LEU A 166 -3.18 -12.43 0.48
C LEU A 166 -2.34 -11.15 0.42
N SER A 167 -1.24 -11.10 1.15
CA SER A 167 -0.21 -10.07 0.98
C SER A 167 1.04 -10.72 0.41
N VAL A 168 1.57 -10.16 -0.67
CA VAL A 168 2.77 -10.65 -1.35
C VAL A 168 3.84 -9.56 -1.35
N TRP A 169 5.07 -9.93 -1.00
CA TRP A 169 6.23 -9.06 -1.12
C TRP A 169 7.00 -9.43 -2.37
N TRP A 170 7.07 -8.49 -3.30
CA TRP A 170 7.87 -8.57 -4.51
C TRP A 170 9.18 -7.82 -4.31
N ARG A 171 10.26 -8.28 -4.95
CA ARG A 171 11.50 -7.52 -5.11
C ARG A 171 11.86 -7.43 -6.58
N ALA A 172 12.09 -6.22 -7.06
CA ALA A 172 12.63 -6.00 -8.40
C ALA A 172 14.14 -6.28 -8.38
N LEU A 173 14.59 -7.20 -9.23
CA LEU A 173 16.01 -7.51 -9.43
C LEU A 173 16.63 -6.72 -10.59
N GLY A 174 15.79 -6.04 -11.36
CA GLY A 174 16.16 -5.20 -12.49
C GLY A 174 14.91 -4.56 -13.11
N PRO A 175 15.07 -3.86 -14.25
CA PRO A 175 13.93 -3.34 -15.01
C PRO A 175 12.93 -4.47 -15.31
N THR A 176 11.69 -4.27 -14.87
CA THR A 176 10.61 -5.26 -15.00
C THR A 176 9.60 -4.74 -16.03
N PRO A 177 9.18 -5.54 -17.02
CA PRO A 177 8.15 -5.10 -17.96
C PRO A 177 6.79 -4.95 -17.24
N PRO A 178 5.80 -4.29 -17.87
CA PRO A 178 4.41 -4.39 -17.42
C PRO A 178 3.95 -5.86 -17.40
N LEU A 179 3.57 -6.34 -16.22
CA LEU A 179 3.15 -7.71 -15.98
C LEU A 179 1.81 -7.71 -15.23
N LEU A 180 1.07 -8.80 -15.40
CA LEU A 180 -0.11 -9.10 -14.60
C LEU A 180 0.20 -10.24 -13.64
N VAL A 181 -0.56 -10.31 -12.56
CA VAL A 181 -0.53 -11.41 -11.59
C VAL A 181 -1.94 -11.91 -11.35
N THR A 182 -2.07 -13.23 -11.27
CA THR A 182 -3.29 -13.93 -10.86
C THR A 182 -3.02 -14.69 -9.57
N ALA A 183 -3.99 -14.66 -8.65
CA ALA A 183 -4.02 -15.50 -7.46
C ALA A 183 -5.30 -16.33 -7.50
N GLN A 184 -5.18 -17.65 -7.30
CA GLN A 184 -6.30 -18.59 -7.39
C GLN A 184 -6.31 -19.51 -6.17
N LEU A 185 -7.49 -19.73 -5.61
CA LEU A 185 -7.71 -20.72 -4.56
C LEU A 185 -8.36 -21.96 -5.22
N LEU A 186 -7.62 -23.07 -5.23
CA LEU A 186 -7.99 -24.31 -5.92
C LEU A 186 -8.14 -25.45 -4.92
N ASP A 187 -9.13 -26.33 -5.10
CA ASP A 187 -9.22 -27.57 -4.32
C ASP A 187 -8.35 -28.70 -4.92
N ALA A 188 -8.48 -29.92 -4.38
CA ALA A 188 -7.74 -31.09 -4.85
C ALA A 188 -8.15 -31.56 -6.26
N ALA A 189 -9.31 -31.14 -6.77
CA ALA A 189 -9.82 -31.44 -8.11
C ALA A 189 -9.60 -30.29 -9.11
N ASP A 190 -8.73 -29.33 -8.77
CA ASP A 190 -8.49 -28.09 -9.53
C ASP A 190 -9.73 -27.20 -9.71
N HIS A 191 -10.79 -27.39 -8.90
CA HIS A 191 -11.92 -26.47 -8.90
C HIS A 191 -11.51 -25.15 -8.25
N LYS A 192 -11.90 -24.04 -8.89
CA LYS A 192 -11.51 -22.69 -8.49
C LYS A 192 -12.57 -22.02 -7.64
N TRP A 193 -12.25 -21.83 -6.36
CA TRP A 193 -13.14 -21.29 -5.33
C TRP A 193 -12.96 -19.79 -5.07
N ALA A 194 -11.82 -19.22 -5.50
CA ALA A 194 -11.59 -17.79 -5.55
C ALA A 194 -10.56 -17.47 -6.64
N GLN A 195 -10.67 -16.30 -7.26
CA GLN A 195 -9.66 -15.76 -8.17
C GLN A 195 -9.58 -14.25 -8.04
N TRP A 196 -8.37 -13.73 -8.22
CA TRP A 196 -8.13 -12.31 -8.46
C TRP A 196 -7.05 -12.15 -9.53
N ASP A 197 -7.23 -11.18 -10.42
CA ASP A 197 -6.26 -10.79 -11.45
C ASP A 197 -6.05 -9.29 -11.42
N GLY A 198 -4.82 -8.84 -11.67
CA GLY A 198 -4.52 -7.42 -11.80
C GLY A 198 -3.06 -7.14 -12.07
N VAL A 199 -2.70 -5.86 -12.03
CA VAL A 199 -1.33 -5.44 -12.32
C VAL A 199 -0.37 -5.94 -11.23
N LEU A 200 0.77 -6.48 -11.65
CA LEU A 200 1.82 -6.86 -10.71
C LEU A 200 2.34 -5.60 -10.00
N GLY A 201 2.30 -5.61 -8.66
CA GLY A 201 2.59 -4.43 -7.83
C GLY A 201 1.41 -3.49 -7.58
N GLY A 202 0.24 -3.77 -8.19
CA GLY A 202 -0.98 -2.96 -8.08
C GLY A 202 -0.93 -1.62 -8.83
N ASP A 203 -2.07 -0.96 -8.92
CA ASP A 203 -2.24 0.25 -9.76
C ASP A 203 -1.35 1.42 -9.34
N ALA A 204 -0.99 1.49 -8.06
CA ALA A 204 -0.17 2.58 -7.53
C ALA A 204 1.33 2.40 -7.81
N THR A 205 1.77 1.17 -8.04
CA THR A 205 3.19 0.82 -8.29
C THR A 205 3.27 -0.33 -9.30
N PRO A 206 2.81 -0.10 -10.54
CA PRO A 206 2.80 -1.15 -11.56
C PRO A 206 4.21 -1.62 -11.90
N SER A 207 4.39 -2.89 -12.24
CA SER A 207 5.72 -3.50 -12.42
C SER A 207 6.61 -2.79 -13.44
N GLY A 208 6.01 -2.15 -14.46
CA GLY A 208 6.72 -1.31 -15.44
C GLY A 208 7.43 -0.09 -14.86
N SER A 209 7.07 0.36 -13.64
CA SER A 209 7.71 1.49 -12.97
C SER A 209 8.74 1.07 -11.91
N TRP A 210 8.98 -0.22 -11.74
CA TRP A 210 9.88 -0.71 -10.71
C TRP A 210 11.33 -0.39 -11.06
N THR A 211 12.10 0.01 -10.05
CA THR A 211 13.57 0.13 -10.15
C THR A 211 14.24 -1.01 -9.41
N SER A 212 15.50 -1.28 -9.75
CA SER A 212 16.28 -2.33 -9.08
C SER A 212 16.26 -2.18 -7.56
N ASP A 213 16.21 -3.31 -6.87
CA ASP A 213 16.13 -3.50 -5.43
C ASP A 213 14.89 -2.95 -4.72
N GLN A 214 13.92 -2.39 -5.45
CA GLN A 214 12.65 -2.00 -4.86
C GLN A 214 11.88 -3.20 -4.33
N VAL A 215 11.32 -3.04 -3.14
CA VAL A 215 10.41 -3.99 -2.52
C VAL A 215 9.00 -3.43 -2.54
N ILE A 216 8.05 -4.20 -3.09
CA ILE A 216 6.66 -3.80 -3.25
C ILE A 216 5.80 -4.81 -2.51
N ARG A 217 5.01 -4.35 -1.56
CA ARG A 217 3.93 -5.15 -0.97
C ARG A 217 2.65 -4.97 -1.79
N GLN A 218 2.13 -6.06 -2.31
CA GLN A 218 0.84 -6.11 -2.97
C GLN A 218 -0.17 -6.86 -2.10
N ASP A 219 -1.27 -6.18 -1.80
CA ASP A 219 -2.41 -6.76 -1.09
C ASP A 219 -3.44 -7.24 -2.12
N ILE A 220 -3.57 -8.56 -2.26
CA ILE A 220 -4.47 -9.26 -3.19
C ILE A 220 -5.73 -9.74 -2.45
N PRO A 221 -6.90 -9.12 -2.69
CA PRO A 221 -8.15 -9.55 -2.08
C PRO A 221 -8.74 -10.73 -2.84
N LEU A 222 -8.99 -11.84 -2.14
CA LEU A 222 -9.65 -13.03 -2.70
C LEU A 222 -11.06 -13.15 -2.12
N GLN A 223 -12.07 -12.98 -2.97
CA GLN A 223 -13.45 -13.22 -2.58
C GLN A 223 -13.76 -14.71 -2.72
N LEU A 224 -13.95 -15.39 -1.59
CA LEU A 224 -14.27 -16.81 -1.58
C LEU A 224 -15.75 -17.02 -1.89
N ASP A 225 -16.06 -18.08 -2.65
CA ASP A 225 -17.42 -18.51 -2.89
C ASP A 225 -18.14 -18.81 -1.55
N PRO A 226 -19.40 -18.39 -1.35
CA PRO A 226 -20.19 -18.75 -0.17
C PRO A 226 -20.31 -20.25 0.11
N HIS A 227 -20.16 -21.10 -0.91
CA HIS A 227 -20.27 -22.54 -0.83
C HIS A 227 -18.91 -23.25 -0.72
N THR A 228 -17.81 -22.50 -0.57
CA THR A 228 -16.46 -23.07 -0.41
C THR A 228 -16.47 -24.11 0.72
N PRO A 229 -16.26 -25.41 0.44
CA PRO A 229 -16.25 -26.41 1.49
C PRO A 229 -15.05 -26.21 2.42
N PRO A 230 -15.15 -26.60 3.69
CA PRO A 230 -13.94 -26.79 4.50
C PRO A 230 -13.06 -27.89 3.87
N GLY A 231 -11.74 -27.72 3.93
CA GLY A 231 -10.79 -28.66 3.33
C GLY A 231 -9.41 -28.06 3.10
N HIS A 232 -8.57 -28.84 2.41
CA HIS A 232 -7.25 -28.42 1.96
C HIS A 232 -7.35 -27.79 0.58
N TYR A 233 -6.74 -26.61 0.45
CA TYR A 233 -6.71 -25.83 -0.78
C TYR A 233 -5.29 -25.48 -1.14
N ARG A 234 -5.06 -25.29 -2.43
CA ARG A 234 -3.84 -24.72 -2.98
C ARG A 234 -4.11 -23.27 -3.34
N LEU A 235 -3.26 -22.38 -2.87
CA LEU A 235 -3.20 -21.00 -3.31
C LEU A 235 -2.11 -20.90 -4.38
N LEU A 236 -2.54 -20.68 -5.62
CA LEU A 236 -1.67 -20.57 -6.78
C LEU A 236 -1.46 -19.10 -7.12
N ILE A 237 -0.21 -18.69 -7.30
CA ILE A 237 0.18 -17.36 -7.75
C ILE A 237 0.95 -17.50 -9.07
N ARG A 238 0.48 -16.83 -10.11
CA ARG A 238 1.11 -16.82 -11.44
C ARG A 238 1.30 -15.40 -11.93
N VAL A 239 2.47 -15.13 -12.49
CA VAL A 239 2.79 -13.87 -13.17
C VAL A 239 2.78 -14.12 -14.68
N TYR A 240 2.25 -13.20 -15.46
CA TYR A 240 2.12 -13.38 -16.92
C TYR A 240 2.17 -12.07 -17.69
N HIS A 241 2.49 -12.18 -18.98
CA HIS A 241 2.55 -11.04 -19.89
C HIS A 241 1.12 -10.63 -20.31
N PRO A 242 0.75 -9.34 -20.20
CA PRO A 242 -0.59 -8.87 -20.57
C PRO A 242 -0.89 -9.02 -22.06
N GLU A 243 0.14 -8.95 -22.92
CA GLU A 243 -0.02 -8.89 -24.37
C GLU A 243 -0.50 -10.22 -24.98
N ASN A 244 -0.09 -11.35 -24.40
CA ASN A 244 -0.34 -12.68 -24.98
C ASN A 244 -0.73 -13.75 -23.94
N GLY A 245 -0.84 -13.37 -22.66
CA GLY A 245 -1.19 -14.30 -21.58
C GLY A 245 -0.10 -15.31 -21.22
N THR A 246 1.11 -15.19 -21.79
CA THR A 246 2.18 -16.17 -21.56
C THR A 246 2.67 -16.08 -20.11
N PRO A 247 2.72 -17.20 -19.37
CA PRO A 247 3.26 -17.22 -18.02
C PRO A 247 4.74 -16.85 -17.99
N VAL A 248 5.13 -16.07 -16.98
CA VAL A 248 6.54 -15.86 -16.65
C VAL A 248 7.03 -17.10 -15.88
N PRO A 249 8.13 -17.74 -16.30
CA PRO A 249 8.64 -18.94 -15.62
C PRO A 249 8.92 -18.69 -14.13
N PHE A 250 8.58 -19.66 -13.29
CA PHE A 250 8.80 -19.62 -11.85
C PHE A 250 9.92 -20.61 -11.44
N SER A 251 10.79 -20.18 -10.52
CA SER A 251 11.79 -21.05 -9.91
C SER A 251 12.00 -20.70 -8.44
N LEU A 252 12.28 -21.71 -7.62
CA LEU A 252 12.79 -21.50 -6.26
C LEU A 252 14.30 -21.30 -6.32
N THR A 253 14.83 -20.45 -5.45
CA THR A 253 16.28 -20.25 -5.32
C THR A 253 16.90 -21.57 -4.87
N ASN A 254 17.69 -22.19 -5.75
CA ASN A 254 18.35 -23.53 -5.66
C ASN A 254 17.64 -24.71 -6.34
N ASP A 255 16.47 -24.51 -6.97
CA ASP A 255 15.82 -25.54 -7.78
C ASP A 255 15.87 -25.23 -9.28
N SER A 256 15.73 -26.27 -10.09
CA SER A 256 15.44 -26.08 -11.52
C SER A 256 14.08 -25.40 -11.69
N PRO A 257 13.88 -24.56 -12.73
CA PRO A 257 12.59 -23.93 -12.98
C PRO A 257 11.49 -24.98 -13.04
N SER A 258 10.42 -24.77 -12.26
CA SER A 258 9.22 -25.61 -12.31
C SER A 258 8.12 -24.86 -13.07
N SER A 259 6.94 -25.48 -13.24
CA SER A 259 5.78 -24.85 -13.88
C SER A 259 5.61 -23.42 -13.37
N GLY A 260 5.27 -22.46 -14.24
CA GLY A 260 5.33 -20.99 -14.04
C GLY A 260 4.53 -20.36 -12.88
N ASP A 261 4.24 -21.12 -11.83
CA ASP A 261 3.36 -20.83 -10.73
C ASP A 261 4.09 -21.08 -9.40
N LEU A 262 3.89 -20.18 -8.44
CA LEU A 262 4.12 -20.50 -7.03
C LEU A 262 2.86 -21.15 -6.46
N VAL A 263 3.00 -22.32 -5.84
CA VAL A 263 1.90 -23.03 -5.17
C VAL A 263 2.14 -23.05 -3.67
N LEU A 264 1.21 -22.46 -2.92
CA LEU A 264 1.15 -22.51 -1.46
C LEU A 264 0.00 -23.43 -1.04
N SER A 265 0.10 -24.07 0.12
CA SER A 265 -0.97 -24.93 0.66
C SER A 265 -1.63 -24.26 1.85
N GLU A 266 -2.96 -24.24 1.87
CA GLU A 266 -3.78 -23.60 2.90
C GLU A 266 -4.89 -24.54 3.39
N VAL A 267 -5.32 -24.38 4.65
CA VAL A 267 -6.41 -25.15 5.25
C VAL A 267 -7.58 -24.21 5.56
N ILE A 268 -8.75 -24.51 5.00
CA ILE A 268 -10.00 -23.81 5.30
C ILE A 268 -10.80 -24.67 6.26
N ASN A 269 -10.99 -24.17 7.47
CA ASN A 269 -11.80 -24.82 8.50
C ASN A 269 -13.21 -24.23 8.51
N ASN A 270 -14.20 -25.01 8.94
CA ASN A 270 -15.48 -24.45 9.35
C ASN A 270 -15.23 -23.56 10.57
N LYS A 271 -15.67 -22.30 10.49
CA LYS A 271 -15.79 -21.43 11.66
C LYS A 271 -17.04 -21.78 12.44
#